data_AF-A0A3N5MY99-F1
#
_entry.id   AF-A0A3N5MY99-F1
#
_cell.length_a   1.000
_cell.length_b   1.000
_cell.length_c   1.000
_cell.angle_alpha   90.00
_cell.angle_beta   90.00
_cell.angle_gamma   90.00
#
_symmetry.space_group_name_H-M   'P 1'
#
loop_
_entity.id
_entity.type
_entity.pdbx_description
1 polymer ?
#
loop_
_entity_poly.entity_id
_entity_poly.type
_entity_poly.pdbx_seq_one_letter_code
_entity_poly.pdbx_strand_id
1 'polypeptide(L)'
;PQWDEVGNCFHPLNELGDSEAAIREKRETLLKQIDAFPKGCQEYGIIHGDLHSENFLVDTASQSITVIDFDDCCTGWFLMDIAMNLFDMVVVYPGEDKDAFAGRFMKSYLKGYLEEKALDEVWIEQLPHFLKLLEIGVYTQVYAFAAREEPGSWVGKFIAGRKSRLENDVPYVNVNFAQILKTISAGY
;
A
#
# COMPACT_ATOMS: atom_id res chain seq x y z
N PRO A 1 -19.20 0.13 2.63
CA PRO A 1 -18.80 -1.22 3.10
C PRO A 1 -17.55 -1.10 3.97
N GLN A 2 -17.27 -2.03 4.87
CA GLN A 2 -15.93 -2.13 5.46
C GLN A 2 -14.93 -2.64 4.42
N TRP A 3 -13.65 -2.29 4.58
CA TRP A 3 -12.56 -2.67 3.67
C TRP A 3 -12.41 -4.19 3.50
N ASP A 4 -12.87 -4.99 4.48
CA ASP A 4 -12.80 -6.46 4.50
C ASP A 4 -14.14 -7.14 4.13
N GLU A 5 -15.19 -6.37 3.83
CA GLU A 5 -16.50 -6.90 3.42
C GLU A 5 -16.65 -6.98 1.88
N VAL A 6 -15.74 -6.36 1.13
CA VAL A 6 -15.77 -6.29 -0.33
C VAL A 6 -14.45 -6.73 -0.95
N GLY A 7 -14.48 -7.03 -2.25
CA GLY A 7 -13.27 -7.33 -3.01
C GLY A 7 -12.50 -6.05 -3.29
N ASN A 8 -11.22 -6.01 -2.91
CA ASN A 8 -10.28 -4.93 -3.23
C ASN A 8 -8.83 -5.43 -3.13
N CYS A 9 -7.86 -4.53 -3.24
CA CYS A 9 -6.43 -4.85 -3.17
C CYS A 9 -5.94 -5.29 -1.78
N PHE A 10 -6.64 -4.99 -0.70
CA PHE A 10 -6.33 -5.46 0.66
C PHE A 10 -7.08 -6.76 1.01
N HIS A 11 -8.24 -6.97 0.38
CA HIS A 11 -9.12 -8.11 0.58
C HIS A 11 -9.55 -8.71 -0.78
N PRO A 12 -8.64 -9.40 -1.50
CA PRO A 12 -8.98 -10.02 -2.78
C PRO A 12 -9.96 -11.18 -2.60
N LEU A 13 -10.88 -11.33 -3.55
CA LEU A 13 -11.82 -12.46 -3.60
C LEU A 13 -11.23 -13.71 -4.27
N ASN A 14 -10.11 -13.55 -5.00
CA ASN A 14 -9.39 -14.66 -5.60
C ASN A 14 -8.73 -15.53 -4.52
N GLU A 15 -8.65 -16.83 -4.78
CA GLU A 15 -7.95 -17.77 -3.91
C GLU A 15 -6.58 -18.14 -4.49
N LEU A 16 -5.57 -18.17 -3.62
CA LEU A 16 -4.26 -18.72 -3.96
C LEU A 16 -4.31 -20.25 -3.94
N GLY A 17 -3.60 -20.90 -4.87
CA GLY A 17 -3.50 -22.36 -4.95
C GLY A 17 -2.66 -22.98 -3.83
N ASP A 18 -2.65 -24.32 -3.74
CA ASP A 18 -1.97 -25.06 -2.66
C ASP A 18 -0.47 -24.81 -2.57
N SER A 19 0.18 -24.51 -3.70
CA SER A 19 1.60 -24.16 -3.72
C SER A 19 1.91 -22.85 -2.98
N GLU A 20 0.90 -22.08 -2.58
CA GLU A 20 1.00 -20.77 -1.94
C GLU A 20 0.45 -20.80 -0.50
N ALA A 21 0.31 -21.99 0.09
CA ALA A 21 -0.21 -22.18 1.44
C ALA A 21 0.50 -21.31 2.50
N ALA A 22 1.82 -21.17 2.41
CA ALA A 22 2.60 -20.32 3.31
C ALA A 22 2.22 -18.82 3.20
N ILE A 23 1.90 -18.35 1.99
CA ILE A 23 1.47 -16.96 1.77
C ILE A 23 0.06 -16.76 2.33
N ARG A 24 -0.84 -17.75 2.18
CA ARG A 24 -2.19 -17.71 2.76
C ARG A 24 -2.14 -17.62 4.29
N GLU A 25 -1.35 -18.47 4.95
CA GLU A 25 -1.20 -18.46 6.42
C GLU A 25 -0.67 -17.12 6.94
N LYS A 26 0.32 -16.54 6.24
CA LYS A 26 0.84 -15.20 6.54
C LYS A 26 -0.22 -14.12 6.39
N ARG A 27 -1.02 -14.18 5.31
CA ARG A 27 -2.14 -13.26 5.10
C ARG A 27 -3.14 -13.34 6.25
N GLU A 28 -3.55 -14.54 6.63
CA GLU A 28 -4.51 -14.74 7.73
C GLU A 28 -3.99 -14.19 9.06
N THR A 29 -2.71 -14.40 9.35
CA THR A 29 -2.06 -13.83 10.53
C THR A 29 -2.07 -12.30 10.49
N LEU A 30 -1.74 -11.72 9.34
CA LEU A 30 -1.71 -10.27 9.15
C LEU A 30 -3.10 -9.64 9.22
N LEU A 31 -4.12 -10.29 8.66
CA LEU A 31 -5.52 -9.85 8.76
C LEU A 31 -5.97 -9.80 10.22
N LYS A 32 -5.68 -10.85 11.02
CA LYS A 32 -5.99 -10.86 12.46
C LYS A 32 -5.28 -9.74 13.23
N GLN A 33 -4.03 -9.45 12.86
CA GLN A 33 -3.27 -8.36 13.47
C GLN A 33 -3.88 -7.00 13.14
N ILE A 34 -4.19 -6.76 11.87
CA ILE A 34 -4.76 -5.48 11.41
C ILE A 34 -6.17 -5.28 11.96
N ASP A 35 -7.02 -6.31 12.00
CA ASP A 35 -8.38 -6.20 12.56
C ASP A 35 -8.39 -5.84 14.06
N ALA A 36 -7.33 -6.20 14.79
CA ALA A 36 -7.16 -5.83 16.19
C ALA A 36 -6.74 -4.36 16.40
N PHE A 37 -6.39 -3.62 15.34
CA PHE A 37 -6.04 -2.21 15.48
C PHE A 37 -7.25 -1.34 15.86
N PRO A 38 -7.04 -0.26 16.62
CA PRO A 38 -8.10 0.68 16.94
C PRO A 38 -8.80 1.24 15.68
N LYS A 39 -10.11 1.46 15.79
CA LYS A 39 -10.97 2.04 14.73
C LYS A 39 -11.51 3.41 15.18
N GLY A 40 -10.64 4.27 15.70
CA GLY A 40 -10.95 5.63 16.13
C GLY A 40 -10.99 6.63 14.98
N CYS A 41 -11.46 7.85 15.27
CA CYS A 41 -11.68 8.89 14.27
C CYS A 41 -10.40 9.49 13.68
N GLN A 42 -9.23 9.23 14.29
CA GLN A 42 -7.96 9.76 13.79
C GLN A 42 -7.33 8.84 12.75
N GLU A 43 -7.63 7.55 12.82
CA GLU A 43 -6.96 6.48 12.08
C GLU A 43 -7.87 5.75 11.10
N TYR A 44 -9.20 5.81 11.28
CA TYR A 44 -10.18 4.99 10.58
C TYR A 44 -11.35 5.83 10.07
N GLY A 45 -11.78 5.58 8.84
CA GLY A 45 -12.84 6.34 8.19
C GLY A 45 -13.03 5.93 6.73
N ILE A 46 -13.68 6.77 5.95
CA ILE A 46 -13.81 6.54 4.51
C ILE A 46 -12.44 6.75 3.85
N ILE A 47 -12.02 5.75 3.06
CA ILE A 47 -10.83 5.77 2.23
C ILE A 47 -11.21 5.55 0.77
N HIS A 48 -10.31 5.90 -0.14
CA HIS A 48 -10.48 5.61 -1.56
C HIS A 48 -10.39 4.11 -1.85
N GLY A 49 -9.48 3.39 -1.18
CA GLY A 49 -9.29 1.95 -1.34
C GLY A 49 -8.38 1.57 -2.52
N ASP A 50 -8.36 2.42 -3.57
CA ASP A 50 -7.51 2.25 -4.77
C ASP A 50 -6.79 3.55 -5.20
N LEU A 51 -6.16 4.24 -4.24
CA LEU A 51 -5.54 5.55 -4.47
C LEU A 51 -4.14 5.44 -5.12
N HIS A 52 -4.09 5.35 -6.45
CA HIS A 52 -2.83 5.25 -7.22
C HIS A 52 -2.71 6.28 -8.35
N SER A 53 -1.56 6.35 -9.02
CA SER A 53 -1.21 7.42 -9.96
C SER A 53 -2.11 7.54 -11.20
N GLU A 54 -2.76 6.46 -11.63
CA GLU A 54 -3.71 6.52 -12.75
C GLU A 54 -5.06 7.14 -12.34
N ASN A 55 -5.33 7.19 -11.03
CA ASN A 55 -6.52 7.82 -10.45
C ASN A 55 -6.30 9.30 -10.06
N PHE A 56 -5.19 9.90 -10.50
CA PHE A 56 -4.88 11.32 -10.34
C PHE A 56 -4.89 12.07 -11.68
N LEU A 57 -5.77 13.06 -11.80
CA LEU A 57 -5.72 14.05 -12.86
C LEU A 57 -4.95 15.27 -12.37
N VAL A 58 -3.74 15.47 -12.89
CA VAL A 58 -2.88 16.60 -12.53
C VAL A 58 -3.00 17.70 -13.56
N ASP A 59 -3.54 18.86 -13.16
CA ASP A 59 -3.54 20.07 -13.97
C ASP A 59 -2.37 20.96 -13.56
N THR A 60 -1.36 21.06 -14.43
CA THR A 60 -0.15 21.85 -14.18
C THR A 60 -0.36 23.35 -14.36
N ALA A 61 -1.41 23.78 -15.07
CA ALA A 61 -1.75 25.19 -15.22
C ALA A 61 -2.41 25.73 -13.95
N SER A 62 -3.33 24.97 -13.35
CA SER A 62 -3.97 25.32 -12.08
C SER A 62 -3.24 24.81 -10.84
N GLN A 63 -2.22 23.96 -11.01
CA GLN A 63 -1.50 23.28 -9.92
C GLN A 63 -2.44 22.48 -9.00
N SER A 64 -3.43 21.83 -9.58
CA SER A 64 -4.44 21.06 -8.85
C SER A 64 -4.36 19.57 -9.17
N ILE A 65 -4.79 18.76 -8.21
CA ILE A 65 -4.97 17.31 -8.36
C ILE A 65 -6.45 17.03 -8.17
N THR A 66 -7.05 16.33 -9.13
CA THR A 66 -8.39 15.77 -9.01
C THR A 66 -8.27 14.25 -8.88
N VAL A 67 -8.81 13.70 -7.81
CA VAL A 67 -8.93 12.25 -7.61
C VAL A 67 -10.20 11.77 -8.31
N ILE A 68 -10.12 10.62 -8.97
CA ILE A 68 -11.22 9.96 -9.69
C ILE A 68 -11.30 8.47 -9.31
N ASP A 69 -12.33 7.77 -9.79
CA ASP A 69 -12.53 6.32 -9.61
C ASP A 69 -12.78 5.85 -8.17
N PHE A 70 -13.94 6.24 -7.62
CA PHE A 70 -14.33 5.97 -6.24
C PHE A 70 -15.09 4.63 -6.06
N ASP A 71 -15.01 3.70 -7.02
CA ASP A 71 -15.80 2.46 -7.00
C ASP A 71 -15.38 1.51 -5.85
N ASP A 72 -14.11 1.56 -5.43
CA ASP A 72 -13.56 0.76 -4.33
C ASP A 72 -13.61 1.45 -2.95
N CYS A 73 -14.31 2.59 -2.86
CA CYS A 73 -14.44 3.33 -1.61
C CYS A 73 -15.08 2.49 -0.49
N CYS A 74 -14.38 2.45 0.63
CA CYS A 74 -14.79 1.68 1.79
C CYS A 74 -14.39 2.38 3.08
N THR A 75 -14.83 1.84 4.22
CA THR A 75 -14.36 2.26 5.53
C THR A 75 -13.15 1.41 5.91
N GLY A 76 -12.01 2.05 6.14
CA GLY A 76 -10.73 1.40 6.44
C GLY A 76 -9.78 2.34 7.18
N TRP A 77 -8.56 1.88 7.44
CA TRP A 77 -7.53 2.75 8.03
C TRP A 77 -6.99 3.72 6.98
N PHE A 78 -6.79 4.99 7.34
CA PHE A 78 -6.22 5.99 6.41
C PHE A 78 -4.84 5.58 5.87
N LEU A 79 -4.09 4.76 6.63
CA LEU A 79 -2.82 4.19 6.18
C LEU A 79 -2.94 3.26 4.97
N MET A 80 -4.13 2.73 4.67
CA MET A 80 -4.36 1.93 3.46
C MET A 80 -4.16 2.78 2.19
N ASP A 81 -4.71 3.99 2.13
CA ASP A 81 -4.51 4.90 1.00
C ASP A 81 -3.05 5.37 0.89
N ILE A 82 -2.36 5.56 2.03
CA ILE A 82 -0.92 5.87 2.05
C ILE A 82 -0.11 4.68 1.53
N ALA A 83 -0.45 3.46 1.95
CA ALA A 83 0.20 2.24 1.50
C ALA A 83 0.00 2.03 -0.01
N MET A 84 -1.20 2.29 -0.54
CA MET A 84 -1.50 2.18 -1.96
C MET A 84 -0.63 3.12 -2.80
N ASN A 85 -0.56 4.40 -2.41
CA ASN A 85 0.28 5.39 -3.10
C ASN A 85 1.76 5.00 -3.10
N LEU A 86 2.30 4.60 -1.94
CA LEU A 86 3.70 4.21 -1.85
C LEU A 86 3.98 2.94 -2.66
N PHE A 87 3.07 1.96 -2.62
CA PHE A 87 3.18 0.74 -3.40
C PHE A 87 3.23 1.05 -4.90
N ASP A 88 2.26 1.83 -5.39
CA ASP A 88 2.18 2.21 -6.80
C ASP A 88 3.45 2.93 -7.27
N MET A 89 3.89 3.95 -6.53
CA MET A 89 5.08 4.73 -6.91
C MET A 89 6.35 3.88 -6.92
N VAL A 90 6.46 2.90 -6.03
CA VAL A 90 7.56 1.94 -6.02
C VAL A 90 7.49 0.94 -7.18
N VAL A 91 6.29 0.59 -7.65
CA VAL A 91 6.11 -0.28 -8.84
C VAL A 91 6.38 0.49 -10.15
N VAL A 92 5.83 1.69 -10.29
CA VAL A 92 5.91 2.49 -11.52
C VAL A 92 7.28 3.16 -11.65
N TYR A 93 7.87 3.61 -10.54
CA TYR A 93 9.13 4.36 -10.51
C TYR A 93 10.15 3.79 -9.51
N PRO A 94 10.54 2.51 -9.61
CA PRO A 94 11.44 1.88 -8.63
C PRO A 94 12.80 2.56 -8.52
N GLY A 95 13.23 3.31 -9.56
CA GLY A 95 14.58 3.84 -9.65
C GLY A 95 15.65 2.74 -9.62
N GLU A 96 16.91 3.10 -9.41
CA GLU A 96 17.99 2.12 -9.18
C GLU A 96 17.98 1.60 -7.73
N ASP A 97 17.61 2.46 -6.78
CA ASP A 97 17.49 2.14 -5.35
C ASP A 97 16.06 2.45 -4.88
N LYS A 98 15.30 1.37 -4.77
CA LYS A 98 13.89 1.36 -4.36
C LYS A 98 13.67 1.94 -2.96
N ASP A 99 14.53 1.62 -2.00
CA ASP A 99 14.35 2.04 -0.61
C ASP A 99 14.71 3.52 -0.45
N ALA A 100 15.77 3.97 -1.14
CA ALA A 100 16.10 5.39 -1.20
C ALA A 100 15.02 6.21 -1.91
N PHE A 101 14.42 5.69 -2.99
CA PHE A 101 13.28 6.33 -3.65
C PHE A 101 12.07 6.41 -2.72
N ALA A 102 11.67 5.31 -2.10
CA ALA A 102 10.56 5.24 -1.15
C ALA A 102 10.74 6.24 0.01
N GLY A 103 11.96 6.35 0.55
CA GLY A 103 12.27 7.32 1.60
C GLY A 103 12.11 8.77 1.16
N ARG A 104 12.57 9.12 -0.06
CA ARG A 104 12.38 10.47 -0.62
C ARG A 104 10.91 10.77 -0.90
N PHE A 105 10.20 9.81 -1.50
CA PHE A 105 8.77 9.94 -1.78
C PHE A 105 7.99 10.19 -0.49
N MET A 106 8.16 9.32 0.52
CA MET A 106 7.43 9.44 1.79
C MET A 106 7.76 10.71 2.55
N LYS A 107 8.99 11.23 2.44
CA LYS A 107 9.33 12.52 3.03
C LYS A 107 8.48 13.65 2.44
N SER A 108 8.32 13.69 1.12
CA SER A 108 7.50 14.71 0.45
C SER A 108 6.00 14.48 0.68
N TYR A 109 5.56 13.23 0.57
CA TYR A 109 4.16 12.85 0.77
C TYR A 109 3.68 13.21 2.18
N LEU A 110 4.42 12.77 3.22
CA LEU A 110 4.03 13.03 4.61
C LEU A 110 4.12 14.50 4.97
N LYS A 111 5.03 15.26 4.37
CA LYS A 111 5.07 16.71 4.56
C LYS A 111 3.74 17.35 4.16
N GLY A 112 3.22 17.03 2.98
CA GLY A 112 1.92 17.55 2.52
C GLY A 112 0.75 16.97 3.32
N TYR A 113 0.76 15.66 3.61
CA TYR A 113 -0.30 15.02 4.39
C TYR A 113 -0.50 15.66 5.77
N LEU A 114 0.60 16.00 6.45
CA LEU A 114 0.59 16.61 7.79
C LEU A 114 0.09 18.05 7.80
N GLU A 115 0.01 18.73 6.65
CA GLU A 115 -0.62 20.05 6.55
C GLU A 115 -2.14 19.95 6.72
N GLU A 116 -2.74 18.80 6.40
CA GLU A 116 -4.19 18.59 6.42
C GLU A 116 -4.65 17.64 7.55
N LYS A 117 -3.82 16.66 7.93
CA LYS A 117 -4.20 15.65 8.92
C LYS A 117 -3.04 15.22 9.80
N ALA A 118 -3.26 15.29 11.11
CA ALA A 118 -2.32 14.77 12.10
C ALA A 118 -2.12 13.25 11.92
N LEU A 119 -0.88 12.80 12.10
CA LEU A 119 -0.51 11.40 12.06
C LEU A 119 0.50 11.12 13.17
N ASP A 120 0.11 10.29 14.12
CA ASP A 120 0.97 9.92 15.24
C ASP A 120 2.02 8.88 14.82
N GLU A 121 3.15 8.88 15.52
CA GLU A 121 4.26 7.95 15.28
C GLU A 121 3.81 6.48 15.37
N VAL A 122 2.95 6.15 16.35
CA VAL A 122 2.42 4.80 16.54
C VAL A 122 1.71 4.26 15.29
N TRP A 123 1.08 5.15 14.51
CA TRP A 123 0.35 4.78 13.30
C TRP A 123 1.29 4.63 12.11
N ILE A 124 2.22 5.56 11.90
CA ILE A 124 3.15 5.42 10.77
C ILE A 124 4.04 4.16 10.92
N GLU A 125 4.31 3.74 12.15
CA GLU A 125 4.99 2.46 12.43
C GLU A 125 4.18 1.22 11.98
N GLN A 126 2.86 1.33 11.81
CA GLN A 126 2.02 0.25 11.30
C GLN A 126 1.99 0.18 9.76
N LEU A 127 2.48 1.20 9.04
CA LEU A 127 2.49 1.24 7.58
C LEU A 127 3.09 -0.02 6.91
N PRO A 128 4.17 -0.65 7.42
CA PRO A 128 4.69 -1.91 6.89
C PRO A 128 3.68 -3.06 6.87
N HIS A 129 2.75 -3.12 7.84
CA HIS A 129 1.71 -4.14 7.88
C HIS A 129 0.70 -3.94 6.74
N PHE A 130 0.26 -2.71 6.50
CA PHE A 130 -0.63 -2.38 5.39
C PHE A 130 0.04 -2.61 4.03
N LEU A 131 1.31 -2.23 3.87
CA LEU A 131 2.10 -2.51 2.66
C LEU A 131 2.22 -4.02 2.39
N LYS A 132 2.45 -4.82 3.44
CA LYS A 132 2.55 -6.28 3.29
C LYS A 132 1.20 -6.89 2.92
N LEU A 133 0.11 -6.42 3.53
CA LEU A 133 -1.24 -6.89 3.21
C LEU A 133 -1.58 -6.57 1.75
N LEU A 134 -1.31 -5.34 1.32
CA LEU A 134 -1.47 -4.90 -0.06
C LEU A 134 -0.62 -5.72 -1.03
N GLU A 135 0.65 -5.97 -0.70
CA GLU A 135 1.55 -6.77 -1.56
C GLU A 135 1.01 -8.20 -1.77
N ILE A 136 0.54 -8.84 -0.69
CA ILE A 136 -0.09 -10.17 -0.79
C ILE A 136 -1.40 -10.10 -1.57
N GLY A 137 -2.18 -9.04 -1.35
CA GLY A 137 -3.47 -8.87 -2.02
C GLY A 137 -3.34 -8.70 -3.53
N VAL A 138 -2.46 -7.80 -3.98
CA VAL A 138 -2.13 -7.62 -5.41
C VAL A 138 -1.53 -8.90 -5.99
N TYR A 139 -0.63 -9.58 -5.27
CA TYR A 139 -0.10 -10.89 -5.67
C TYR A 139 -1.22 -11.90 -5.92
N THR A 140 -2.21 -11.94 -5.04
CA THR A 140 -3.36 -12.83 -5.13
C THR A 140 -4.27 -12.51 -6.32
N GLN A 141 -4.53 -11.22 -6.59
CA GLN A 141 -5.37 -10.81 -7.73
C GLN A 141 -4.75 -11.22 -9.06
N VAL A 142 -3.44 -11.02 -9.23
CA VAL A 142 -2.77 -11.34 -10.50
C VAL A 142 -2.42 -12.82 -10.65
N TYR A 143 -2.40 -13.59 -9.55
CA TYR A 143 -1.89 -14.96 -9.49
C TYR A 143 -2.47 -15.86 -10.60
N ALA A 144 -3.78 -15.79 -10.83
CA ALA A 144 -4.48 -16.67 -11.77
C ALA A 144 -4.09 -16.46 -13.23
N PHE A 145 -3.59 -15.27 -13.59
CA PHE A 145 -3.23 -14.93 -14.97
C PHE A 145 -1.76 -14.54 -15.15
N ALA A 146 -0.99 -14.33 -14.08
CA ALA A 146 0.40 -13.89 -14.14
C ALA A 146 1.31 -14.78 -14.99
N ALA A 147 1.02 -16.09 -15.08
CA ALA A 147 1.78 -17.02 -15.93
C ALA A 147 1.65 -16.76 -17.44
N ARG A 148 0.63 -15.99 -17.86
CA ARG A 148 0.37 -15.63 -19.25
C ARG A 148 0.93 -14.26 -19.62
N GLU A 149 1.38 -13.50 -18.63
CA GLU A 149 1.86 -12.14 -18.81
C GLU A 149 3.30 -12.13 -19.32
N GLU A 150 3.61 -11.19 -20.19
CA GLU A 150 4.96 -11.01 -20.69
C GLU A 150 5.88 -10.52 -19.55
N PRO A 151 7.15 -10.98 -19.47
CA PRO A 151 8.08 -10.53 -18.42
C PRO A 151 8.28 -9.01 -18.35
N GLY A 152 8.06 -8.30 -19.47
CA GLY A 152 8.18 -6.85 -19.55
C GLY A 152 6.95 -6.07 -19.06
N SER A 153 5.79 -6.73 -18.93
CA SER A 153 4.56 -6.14 -18.39
C SER A 153 4.72 -5.75 -16.92
N TRP A 154 3.80 -4.94 -16.41
CA TRP A 154 3.81 -4.60 -14.98
C TRP A 154 3.64 -5.87 -14.12
N VAL A 155 2.76 -6.80 -14.52
CA VAL A 155 2.50 -8.05 -13.80
C VAL A 155 3.74 -8.94 -13.82
N GLY A 156 4.36 -9.11 -15.00
CA GLY A 156 5.57 -9.91 -15.16
C GLY A 156 6.72 -9.40 -14.29
N LYS A 157 6.92 -8.08 -14.24
CA LYS A 157 7.89 -7.43 -13.35
C LYS A 157 7.52 -7.59 -11.87
N PHE A 158 6.25 -7.43 -11.54
CA PHE A 158 5.78 -7.48 -10.15
C PHE A 158 5.91 -8.89 -9.55
N ILE A 159 5.53 -9.93 -10.32
CA ILE A 159 5.50 -11.33 -9.87
C ILE A 159 6.90 -11.94 -9.77
N ALA A 160 7.88 -11.43 -10.52
CA ALA A 160 9.24 -11.95 -10.56
C ALA A 160 9.87 -12.01 -9.16
N GLY A 161 10.17 -13.23 -8.70
CA GLY A 161 10.73 -13.48 -7.36
C GLY A 161 9.80 -13.16 -6.18
N ARG A 162 8.55 -12.74 -6.43
CA ARG A 162 7.63 -12.25 -5.39
C ARG A 162 7.26 -13.32 -4.40
N LYS A 163 7.03 -14.56 -4.87
CA LYS A 163 6.71 -15.70 -4.02
C LYS A 163 7.75 -15.90 -2.91
N SER A 164 9.02 -16.03 -3.30
CA SER A 164 10.13 -16.19 -2.34
C SER A 164 10.21 -15.01 -1.35
N ARG A 165 10.04 -13.77 -1.82
CA ARG A 165 10.02 -12.60 -0.95
C ARG A 165 8.89 -12.64 0.09
N LEU A 166 7.69 -13.04 -0.33
CA LEU A 166 6.52 -13.17 0.55
C LEU A 166 6.69 -14.31 1.56
N GLU A 167 7.22 -15.46 1.13
CA GLU A 167 7.48 -16.60 2.00
C GLU A 167 8.57 -16.32 3.07
N ASN A 168 9.53 -15.45 2.75
CA ASN A 168 10.63 -15.07 3.64
C ASN A 168 10.41 -13.73 4.38
N ASP A 169 9.18 -13.23 4.43
CA ASP A 169 8.80 -11.97 5.12
C ASP A 169 9.66 -10.76 4.74
N VAL A 170 10.18 -10.72 3.52
CA VAL A 170 11.03 -9.61 3.08
C VAL A 170 10.18 -8.34 3.04
N PRO A 171 10.55 -7.25 3.74
CA PRO A 171 9.79 -6.01 3.71
C PRO A 171 9.54 -5.50 2.30
N TYR A 172 8.38 -4.88 2.07
CA TYR A 172 8.07 -4.29 0.77
C TYR A 172 9.09 -3.20 0.42
N VAL A 173 9.42 -2.34 1.37
CA VAL A 173 10.55 -1.39 1.37
C VAL A 173 11.22 -1.38 2.74
N ASN A 174 12.52 -1.12 2.79
CA ASN A 174 13.28 -1.00 4.04
C ASN A 174 13.47 0.48 4.42
N VAL A 175 12.41 1.11 4.91
CA VAL A 175 12.38 2.55 5.26
C VAL A 175 11.95 2.72 6.71
N ASN A 176 12.67 3.56 7.45
CA ASN A 176 12.27 3.96 8.80
C ASN A 176 11.28 5.14 8.73
N PHE A 177 9.99 4.84 8.61
CA PHE A 177 8.95 5.87 8.44
C PHE A 177 8.78 6.75 9.69
N ALA A 178 8.96 6.21 10.89
CA ALA A 178 8.94 6.98 12.14
C ALA A 178 10.04 8.05 12.17
N GLN A 179 11.25 7.70 11.72
CA GLN A 179 12.34 8.65 11.59
C GLN A 179 12.04 9.74 10.55
N ILE A 180 11.41 9.39 9.42
CA ILE A 180 10.97 10.38 8.43
C ILE A 180 9.96 11.35 9.07
N LEU A 181 8.96 10.82 9.76
CA LEU A 181 7.93 11.62 10.44
C LEU A 181 8.58 12.59 11.45
N LYS A 182 9.45 12.09 12.33
CA LYS A 182 10.20 12.91 13.30
C LYS A 182 11.01 14.02 12.64
N THR A 183 11.70 13.71 11.55
CA THR A 183 12.51 14.70 10.82
C THR A 183 11.64 15.80 10.21
N ILE A 184 10.43 15.50 9.76
CA ILE A 184 9.48 16.51 9.28
C ILE A 184 8.99 17.37 10.44
N SER A 185 8.56 16.76 11.54
CA SER A 185 8.04 17.47 12.71
C SER A 185 9.06 18.34 13.43
N ALA A 186 10.35 17.98 13.40
CA ALA A 186 11.43 18.77 13.99
C ALA A 186 11.89 19.96 13.13
N GLY A 187 11.44 20.03 11.87
CA GLY A 187 11.79 21.08 10.91
C GLY A 187 10.87 22.31 10.94
N TYR A 188 9.90 22.35 11.87
CA TYR A 188 8.97 23.44 12.12
C TYR A 188 9.19 24.06 13.50
#